data_AF-A0A3N2QTZ8-F1
#
_entry.id   AF-A0A3N2QTZ8-F1
#
_cell.length_a   1.000
_cell.length_b   1.000
_cell.length_c   1.000
_cell.angle_alpha   90.00
_cell.angle_beta   90.00
_cell.angle_gamma   90.00
#
_symmetry.space_group_name_H-M   'P 1'
#
loop_
_entity.id
_entity.type
_entity.pdbx_description
1 polymer ?
#
loop_
_entity_poly.entity_id
_entity_poly.type
_entity_poly.pdbx_seq_one_letter_code
_entity_poly.pdbx_strand_id
1 'polypeptide(L)'
;MSKEKIEGTPEAWEDGRLGQDEDFVRVSRDVDDAALNEAAGLKPISIRLQQSLIDDYKMIAEINGIGYQPLIRQVLKRFADAEKKRLLRERADELRDHEKDQSKTNSKQASG
;
A
#
# COMPACT_ATOMS: atom_id res chain seq x y z
N MET A 1 -4.80 -46.20 21.10
CA MET A 1 -3.69 -45.33 20.67
C MET A 1 -3.61 -44.16 21.63
N SER A 2 -2.55 -44.11 22.42
CA SER A 2 -2.28 -43.05 23.40
C SER A 2 -1.95 -41.75 22.67
N LYS A 3 -2.72 -40.69 22.91
CA LYS A 3 -2.38 -39.33 22.44
C LYS A 3 -1.08 -38.90 23.12
N GLU A 4 0.02 -38.84 22.37
CA GLU A 4 1.22 -38.16 22.84
C GLU A 4 0.87 -36.70 23.15
N LYS A 5 1.20 -36.26 24.36
CA LYS A 5 0.96 -34.89 24.79
C LYS A 5 2.13 -34.04 24.30
N ILE A 6 1.86 -33.13 23.37
CA ILE A 6 2.84 -32.17 22.87
C ILE A 6 3.04 -31.09 23.95
N GLU A 7 4.30 -30.81 24.33
CA GLU A 7 4.61 -29.71 25.25
C GLU A 7 4.37 -28.36 24.57
N GLY A 8 3.75 -27.42 25.28
CA GLY A 8 3.41 -26.09 24.75
C GLY A 8 4.60 -25.13 24.74
N THR A 9 5.69 -25.49 24.05
CA THR A 9 6.88 -24.64 23.92
C THR A 9 6.82 -23.79 22.65
N PRO A 10 7.52 -22.64 22.59
CA PRO A 10 7.62 -21.83 21.37
C PRO A 10 8.16 -22.62 20.17
N GLU A 11 9.13 -23.51 20.39
CA GLU A 11 9.75 -24.31 19.33
C GLU A 11 8.74 -25.25 18.67
N ALA A 12 7.80 -25.82 19.45
CA ALA A 12 6.74 -26.69 18.93
C ALA A 12 5.68 -25.93 18.10
N TRP A 13 5.54 -24.62 18.29
CA TRP A 13 4.72 -23.76 17.42
C TRP A 13 5.47 -23.43 16.12
N GLU A 14 6.76 -23.09 16.21
CA GLU A 14 7.59 -22.70 15.06
C GLU A 14 7.85 -23.87 14.09
N ASP A 15 8.06 -25.08 14.62
CA ASP A 15 8.24 -26.28 13.79
C ASP A 15 6.93 -26.95 13.33
N GLY A 16 5.79 -26.39 13.74
CA GLY A 16 4.48 -26.82 13.30
C GLY A 16 3.93 -28.07 13.99
N ARG A 17 4.66 -28.70 14.93
CA ARG A 17 4.14 -29.83 15.72
C ARG A 17 2.86 -29.46 16.47
N LEU A 18 2.74 -28.20 16.86
CA LEU A 18 1.54 -27.63 17.48
C LEU A 18 0.84 -26.69 16.50
N GLY A 19 -0.45 -26.95 16.22
CA GLY A 19 -1.31 -26.06 15.43
C GLY A 19 -1.41 -26.34 13.92
N GLN A 20 -0.55 -27.19 13.33
CA GLN A 20 -0.65 -27.58 11.91
C GLN A 20 -1.36 -28.92 11.66
N ASP A 21 -1.89 -29.55 12.71
CA ASP A 21 -2.64 -30.80 12.57
C ASP A 21 -4.01 -30.53 11.91
N GLU A 22 -4.22 -31.12 10.73
CA GLU A 22 -5.43 -30.97 9.91
C GLU A 22 -6.71 -31.35 10.67
N ASP A 23 -6.64 -32.28 11.63
CA ASP A 23 -7.80 -32.68 12.45
C ASP A 23 -8.32 -31.53 13.33
N PHE A 24 -7.48 -30.52 13.58
CA PHE A 24 -7.80 -29.34 14.39
C PHE A 24 -7.95 -28.05 13.55
N VAL A 25 -7.72 -28.11 12.25
CA VAL A 25 -7.94 -26.98 11.33
C VAL A 25 -9.43 -26.87 11.01
N ARG A 26 -9.96 -25.63 11.07
CA ARG A 26 -11.32 -25.32 10.59
C ARG A 26 -11.30 -24.03 9.81
N VAL A 27 -11.99 -24.02 8.68
CA VAL A 27 -12.28 -22.79 7.95
C VAL A 27 -13.18 -21.91 8.82
N SER A 28 -12.70 -20.71 9.15
CA SER A 28 -13.53 -19.72 9.82
C SER A 28 -14.71 -19.37 8.93
N ARG A 29 -15.93 -19.54 9.45
CA ARG A 29 -17.17 -19.20 8.72
C ARG A 29 -17.50 -17.71 8.84
N ASP A 30 -17.01 -17.08 9.89
CA ASP A 30 -17.29 -15.69 10.25
C ASP A 30 -15.97 -14.91 10.25
N VAL A 31 -15.42 -14.68 9.07
CA VAL A 31 -14.32 -13.74 8.89
C VAL A 31 -14.92 -12.34 8.80
N ASP A 32 -14.62 -11.50 9.79
CA ASP A 32 -14.99 -10.09 9.75
C ASP A 32 -14.05 -9.33 8.80
N ASP A 33 -14.44 -9.24 7.54
CA ASP A 33 -13.72 -8.48 6.51
C ASP A 33 -13.53 -7.01 6.90
N ALA A 34 -14.43 -6.41 7.68
CA ALA A 34 -14.29 -5.02 8.11
C ALA A 34 -13.15 -4.89 9.12
N ALA A 35 -13.10 -5.77 10.13
CA ALA A 35 -12.02 -5.80 11.11
C ALA A 35 -10.66 -6.11 10.45
N LEU A 36 -10.62 -6.99 9.45
CA LEU A 36 -9.40 -7.26 8.68
C LEU A 36 -8.94 -6.03 7.88
N ASN A 37 -9.86 -5.37 7.19
CA ASN A 37 -9.55 -4.16 6.44
C ASN A 37 -9.07 -3.05 7.39
N GLU A 38 -9.71 -2.86 8.54
CA GLU A 38 -9.30 -1.87 9.55
C GLU A 38 -7.89 -2.16 10.09
N ALA A 39 -7.62 -3.40 10.51
CA ALA A 39 -6.31 -3.81 11.00
C ALA A 39 -5.21 -3.61 9.94
N ALA A 40 -5.53 -3.79 8.66
CA ALA A 40 -4.63 -3.56 7.54
C ALA A 40 -4.58 -2.09 7.04
N GLY A 41 -5.37 -1.19 7.62
CA GLY A 41 -5.49 0.21 7.17
C GLY A 41 -6.09 0.35 5.76
N LEU A 42 -6.86 -0.63 5.32
CA LEU A 42 -7.51 -0.69 4.01
C LEU A 42 -8.94 -0.15 4.10
N LYS A 43 -9.34 0.61 3.08
CA LYS A 43 -10.72 1.05 2.92
C LYS A 43 -11.25 0.57 1.56
N PRO A 44 -12.34 -0.21 1.53
CA PRO A 44 -12.97 -0.57 0.26
C PRO A 44 -13.52 0.70 -0.41
N ILE A 45 -13.22 0.86 -1.70
CA ILE A 45 -13.76 1.92 -2.52
C ILE A 45 -14.52 1.31 -3.69
N SER A 46 -15.66 1.91 -4.03
CA SER A 46 -16.41 1.58 -5.24
C SER A 46 -16.13 2.64 -6.29
N ILE A 47 -15.46 2.26 -7.37
CA ILE A 47 -15.14 3.13 -8.50
C ILE A 47 -15.65 2.50 -9.79
N ARG A 48 -16.15 3.32 -10.72
CA ARG A 48 -16.54 2.87 -12.06
C ARG A 48 -15.38 3.14 -13.03
N LEU A 49 -15.03 2.14 -13.83
CA LEU A 49 -13.98 2.22 -14.85
C LEU A 49 -14.56 1.77 -16.19
N GLN A 50 -13.93 2.21 -17.28
CA GLN A 50 -14.28 1.73 -18.63
C GLN A 50 -13.92 0.24 -18.75
N GLN A 51 -14.76 -0.53 -19.46
CA GLN A 51 -14.54 -1.97 -19.62
C GLN A 51 -13.19 -2.28 -20.28
N SER A 52 -12.86 -1.58 -21.36
CA SER A 52 -11.57 -1.72 -22.05
C SER A 52 -10.38 -1.53 -21.12
N LEU A 53 -10.45 -0.53 -20.23
CA LEU A 53 -9.40 -0.25 -19.28
C LEU A 53 -9.23 -1.38 -18.26
N ILE A 54 -10.34 -1.97 -17.80
CA ILE A 54 -10.30 -3.13 -16.89
C ILE A 54 -9.61 -4.31 -17.59
N ASP A 55 -9.94 -4.55 -18.85
CA ASP A 55 -9.39 -5.67 -19.63
C ASP A 55 -7.90 -5.48 -19.92
N ASP A 56 -7.47 -4.26 -20.27
CA ASP A 56 -6.06 -3.90 -20.44
C ASP A 56 -5.26 -4.19 -19.18
N TYR A 57 -5.75 -3.75 -18.01
CA TYR A 57 -5.07 -3.99 -16.74
C TYR A 57 -5.04 -5.46 -16.35
N LYS A 58 -6.07 -6.25 -16.66
CA LYS A 58 -6.04 -7.71 -16.44
C LYS A 58 -4.96 -8.36 -17.28
N MET A 59 -4.88 -8.04 -18.57
CA MET A 59 -3.84 -8.55 -19.47
C MET A 59 -2.44 -8.17 -18.98
N ILE A 60 -2.24 -6.91 -18.56
CA ILE A 60 -0.96 -6.46 -17.99
C ILE A 60 -0.65 -7.24 -16.71
N ALA A 61 -1.63 -7.47 -15.84
CA ALA A 61 -1.43 -8.19 -14.60
C ALA A 61 -0.98 -9.65 -14.86
N GLU A 62 -1.61 -10.32 -15.82
CA GLU A 62 -1.24 -11.68 -16.27
C GLU A 62 0.20 -11.73 -16.77
N ILE A 63 0.61 -10.79 -17.63
CA ILE A 63 2.00 -10.71 -18.14
C ILE A 63 3.00 -10.53 -16.99
N ASN A 64 2.64 -9.77 -15.96
CA ASN A 64 3.50 -9.52 -14.80
C ASN A 64 3.39 -10.60 -13.72
N GLY A 65 2.56 -11.63 -13.90
CA GLY A 65 2.36 -12.70 -12.92
C GLY A 65 1.71 -12.22 -11.61
N ILE A 66 0.95 -11.12 -11.64
CA ILE A 66 0.25 -10.57 -10.47
C ILE A 66 -1.26 -10.49 -10.73
N GLY A 67 -2.05 -10.36 -9.66
CA GLY A 67 -3.48 -10.14 -9.80
C GLY A 67 -3.83 -8.72 -10.25
N TYR A 68 -4.99 -8.55 -10.90
CA TYR A 68 -5.55 -7.25 -11.29
C TYR A 68 -5.66 -6.28 -10.10
N GLN A 69 -6.23 -6.72 -8.98
CA GLN A 69 -6.39 -5.86 -7.80
C GLN A 69 -5.05 -5.39 -7.20
N PRO A 70 -4.03 -6.26 -7.01
CA PRO A 70 -2.66 -5.84 -6.70
C PRO A 70 -2.11 -4.80 -7.68
N LEU A 71 -2.25 -5.01 -8.99
CA LEU A 71 -1.76 -4.09 -10.01
C LEU A 71 -2.43 -2.71 -9.88
N ILE A 72 -3.75 -2.65 -9.77
CA ILE A 72 -4.48 -1.39 -9.64
C ILE A 72 -4.04 -0.63 -8.39
N ARG A 73 -3.85 -1.31 -7.25
CA ARG A 73 -3.32 -0.68 -6.03
C ARG A 73 -1.94 -0.07 -6.26
N GLN A 74 -1.05 -0.78 -6.96
CA GLN A 74 0.28 -0.27 -7.28
C GLN A 74 0.22 0.94 -8.22
N VAL A 75 -0.64 0.91 -9.24
CA VAL A 75 -0.81 2.03 -10.19
C VAL A 75 -1.30 3.27 -9.47
N LEU A 76 -2.36 3.16 -8.65
CA LEU A 76 -2.90 4.28 -7.88
C LEU A 76 -1.87 4.86 -6.91
N LYS A 77 -1.11 4.01 -6.22
CA LYS A 77 -0.03 4.44 -5.32
C LYS A 77 1.08 5.18 -6.07
N ARG A 78 1.57 4.60 -7.17
CA ARG A 78 2.64 5.19 -7.99
C ARG A 78 2.24 6.56 -8.53
N PHE A 79 1.00 6.69 -8.99
CA PHE A 79 0.46 7.97 -9.44
C PHE A 79 0.43 9.01 -8.31
N ALA A 80 -0.15 8.67 -7.15
CA ALA A 80 -0.22 9.57 -6.01
C ALA A 80 1.18 10.01 -5.51
N ASP A 81 2.15 9.10 -5.46
CA ASP A 81 3.51 9.40 -5.05
C ASP A 81 4.23 10.32 -6.05
N ALA A 82 4.01 10.12 -7.35
CA ALA A 82 4.55 10.97 -8.40
C ALA A 82 3.97 12.39 -8.33
N GLU A 83 2.66 12.52 -8.17
CA GLU A 83 1.99 13.82 -8.07
C GLU A 83 2.39 14.59 -6.81
N LYS A 84 2.50 13.92 -5.65
CA LYS A 84 3.02 14.55 -4.43
C LYS A 84 4.42 15.12 -4.65
N LYS A 85 5.32 14.33 -5.26
CA LYS A 85 6.69 14.77 -5.56
C LYS A 85 6.73 15.91 -6.57
N ARG A 86 5.79 15.95 -7.53
CA ARG A 86 5.67 17.06 -8.50
C ARG A 86 5.26 18.34 -7.78
N LEU A 87 4.18 18.29 -7.00
CA LEU A 87 3.67 19.44 -6.24
C LEU A 87 4.69 20.00 -5.25
N LEU A 88 5.43 19.13 -4.53
CA LEU A 88 6.47 19.56 -3.62
C LEU A 88 7.62 20.28 -4.33
N ARG A 89 8.01 19.82 -5.53
CA ARG A 89 9.03 20.48 -6.34
C ARG A 89 8.57 21.86 -6.82
N GLU A 90 7.35 21.94 -7.34
CA GLU A 90 6.75 23.21 -7.77
C GLU A 90 6.72 24.24 -6.64
N ARG A 91 6.29 23.83 -5.44
CA ARG A 91 6.30 24.72 -4.26
C ARG A 91 7.70 25.13 -3.82
N ALA A 92 8.68 24.23 -3.89
CA ALA A 92 10.06 24.56 -3.54
C ALA A 92 10.67 25.57 -4.53
N ASP A 93 10.35 25.43 -5.82
CA ASP A 93 10.80 26.36 -6.85
C ASP A 93 10.13 27.73 -6.70
N GLU A 94 8.82 27.78 -6.42
CA GLU A 94 8.09 29.03 -6.10
C GLU A 94 8.77 29.78 -4.93
N LEU A 95 9.05 29.09 -3.82
CA LEU A 95 9.69 29.70 -2.65
C LEU A 95 11.09 30.24 -2.98
N ARG A 96 11.90 29.47 -3.72
CA ARG A 96 13.24 29.90 -4.14
C ARG A 96 13.21 31.13 -5.03
N ASP A 97 12.23 31.22 -5.93
CA ASP A 97 12.11 32.36 -6.82
C ASP A 97 11.60 33.61 -6.08
N HIS A 98 10.69 33.44 -5.12
CA HIS A 98 10.32 34.50 -4.18
C HIS A 98 11.50 35.01 -3.33
N GLU A 99 12.36 34.11 -2.82
CA GLU A 99 13.56 34.50 -2.06
C GLU A 99 14.57 35.27 -2.94
N LYS A 100 14.79 34.83 -4.19
CA LYS A 100 15.66 35.53 -5.14
C LYS A 100 15.11 36.92 -5.45
N ASP A 101 13.82 37.06 -5.69
CA ASP A 101 13.22 38.36 -6.01
C ASP A 101 13.23 39.32 -4.82
N GLN A 102 13.03 38.83 -3.59
CA GLN A 102 13.21 39.63 -2.38
C GLN A 102 14.66 40.07 -2.18
N SER A 103 15.64 39.18 -2.41
CA SER A 103 17.06 39.52 -2.27
C SER A 103 17.53 40.59 -3.26
N LYS A 104 17.07 40.53 -4.53
CA LYS A 104 17.36 41.54 -5.56
C LYS A 104 16.71 42.89 -5.28
N THR A 105 15.53 42.88 -4.66
CA THR A 105 14.81 44.10 -4.30
C THR A 105 15.52 44.81 -3.14
N ASN A 106 15.94 44.08 -2.11
CA ASN A 106 16.67 44.62 -0.97
C ASN A 106 18.07 45.15 -1.37
N SER A 107 18.79 44.47 -2.28
CA SER A 107 20.12 44.95 -2.74
C SER A 107 20.06 46.25 -3.55
N LYS A 108 18.95 46.48 -4.29
CA LYS A 108 18.73 47.74 -5.02
C LYS A 108 18.40 48.92 -4.10
N GLN A 109 17.69 48.68 -2.99
CA GLN A 109 17.37 49.73 -2.02
C GLN A 109 18.54 50.14 -1.13
N ALA A 110 19.52 49.24 -0.89
CA ALA A 110 20.69 49.54 -0.07
C ALA A 110 21.83 50.27 -0.82
N SER A 111 21.73 50.41 -2.15
CA SER A 111 22.77 51.00 -3.00
C SER A 111 22.39 52.36 -3.62
N GLY A 112 21.27 52.96 -3.18
CA GLY A 112 20.81 54.29 -3.59
C GLY A 112 20.64 55.20 -2.37
#